data_AF-B1P1F8-F1
#
_entry.id   AF-B1P1F8-F1
#
_cell.length_a   1.000
_cell.length_b   1.000
_cell.length_c   1.000
_cell.angle_alpha   90.00
_cell.angle_beta   90.00
_cell.angle_gamma   90.00
#
_symmetry.space_group_name_H-M   'P 1'
#
loop_
_entity.id
_entity.type
_entity.pdbx_description
1 polymer ?
#
loop_
_entity_poly.entity_id
_entity_poly.type
_entity_poly.pdbx_seq_one_letter_code
_entity_poly.pdbx_strand_id
1 'polypeptide(L)'
;MQVSVLITLAVLGVMFVWTSAAELEERGSDQPAWLKSLERIFQSEERDCRALYGGCTKDEDCCKHLACRRTLPTYCAWDLTFP
;
A
#
# COMPACT_ATOMS: atom_id res chain seq x y z
N MET A 1 -23.86 -33.38 -34.14
CA MET A 1 -24.54 -32.30 -33.38
C MET A 1 -23.75 -31.89 -32.14
N GLN A 2 -23.29 -32.81 -31.29
CA GLN A 2 -22.56 -32.47 -30.05
C GLN A 2 -21.22 -31.76 -30.25
N VAL A 3 -20.44 -32.12 -31.29
CA VAL A 3 -19.08 -31.56 -31.48
C VAL A 3 -19.12 -30.05 -31.73
N SER A 4 -20.08 -29.54 -32.52
CA SER A 4 -20.24 -28.08 -32.72
C SER A 4 -20.56 -27.34 -31.43
N VAL A 5 -21.38 -27.91 -30.55
CA VAL A 5 -21.77 -27.27 -29.28
C VAL A 5 -20.56 -27.14 -28.34
N LEU A 6 -19.75 -28.21 -28.25
CA LEU A 6 -18.53 -28.20 -27.44
C LEU A 6 -17.53 -27.16 -27.93
N ILE A 7 -17.35 -27.03 -29.25
CA ILE A 7 -16.45 -26.02 -29.83
C ILE A 7 -16.95 -24.61 -29.51
N THR A 8 -18.25 -24.34 -29.64
CA THR A 8 -18.80 -23.00 -29.33
C THR A 8 -18.64 -22.63 -27.86
N LEU A 9 -18.83 -23.58 -26.94
CA LEU A 9 -18.64 -23.35 -25.51
C LEU A 9 -17.17 -23.11 -25.17
N ALA A 10 -16.24 -23.84 -25.80
CA ALA A 10 -14.81 -23.64 -25.60
C ALA A 10 -14.38 -22.23 -26.07
N VAL A 11 -14.85 -21.78 -27.24
CA VAL A 11 -14.55 -20.43 -27.76
C VAL A 11 -15.12 -19.34 -26.85
N LEU A 12 -16.36 -19.50 -26.38
CA LEU A 12 -16.97 -18.58 -25.41
C LEU A 12 -16.19 -18.52 -24.10
N GLY A 13 -15.74 -19.68 -23.58
CA GLY A 13 -14.92 -19.74 -22.38
C GLY A 13 -13.57 -19.04 -22.52
N VAL A 14 -12.88 -19.24 -23.65
CA VAL A 14 -11.61 -18.55 -23.94
C VAL A 14 -11.82 -17.03 -24.05
N MET A 15 -12.87 -16.59 -24.74
CA MET A 15 -13.20 -15.16 -24.84
C MET A 15 -13.54 -14.55 -23.48
N PHE A 16 -14.32 -15.25 -22.65
CA PHE A 16 -14.66 -14.78 -21.31
C PHE A 16 -13.42 -14.62 -20.40
N VAL A 17 -12.47 -15.55 -20.49
CA VAL A 17 -11.19 -15.45 -19.76
C VAL A 17 -10.37 -14.26 -20.24
N TRP A 18 -10.30 -14.03 -21.55
CA TRP A 18 -9.60 -12.87 -22.12
C TRP A 18 -10.24 -11.53 -21.73
N THR A 19 -11.57 -11.42 -21.78
CA THR A 19 -12.26 -10.19 -21.36
C THR A 19 -12.08 -9.92 -19.87
N SER A 20 -12.16 -10.97 -19.04
CA SER A 20 -11.94 -10.84 -17.59
C SER A 20 -10.52 -10.40 -17.26
N ALA A 21 -9.52 -10.82 -18.05
CA ALA A 21 -8.14 -10.39 -17.90
C ALA A 21 -7.94 -8.92 -18.32
N ALA A 22 -8.58 -8.49 -19.42
CA ALA A 22 -8.55 -7.10 -19.88
C ALA A 22 -9.22 -6.14 -18.88
N GLU A 23 -10.34 -6.55 -18.28
CA GLU A 23 -11.02 -5.78 -17.22
C GLU A 23 -10.18 -5.63 -15.94
N LEU A 24 -9.27 -6.57 -15.68
CA LEU A 24 -8.34 -6.54 -14.54
C LEU A 24 -7.18 -5.56 -14.77
N GLU A 25 -6.72 -5.40 -16.01
CA GLU A 25 -5.73 -4.37 -16.35
C GLU A 25 -6.32 -2.95 -16.35
N GLU A 26 -7.58 -2.75 -16.77
CA GLU A 26 -8.22 -1.42 -16.69
C GLU A 26 -8.55 -0.97 -15.26
N ARG A 27 -8.82 -1.89 -14.33
CA ARG A 27 -8.96 -1.56 -12.89
C ARG A 27 -7.64 -1.54 -12.12
N GLY A 28 -6.54 -1.98 -12.73
CA GLY A 28 -5.23 -2.12 -12.09
C GLY A 28 -4.50 -0.79 -11.81
N SER A 29 -5.05 0.34 -12.25
CA SER A 29 -4.45 1.67 -12.06
C SER A 29 -5.37 2.67 -11.34
N ASP A 30 -6.44 2.22 -10.71
CA ASP A 30 -7.25 3.05 -9.80
C ASP A 30 -6.88 2.74 -8.35
N GLN A 31 -5.66 3.11 -7.95
CA GLN A 31 -5.31 3.22 -6.54
C GLN A 31 -6.33 4.20 -5.92
N PRO A 32 -7.19 3.76 -4.98
CA PRO A 32 -8.29 4.57 -4.50
C PRO A 32 -7.74 5.91 -3.98
N ALA A 33 -8.41 7.01 -4.31
CA ALA A 33 -7.91 8.38 -4.09
C ALA A 33 -7.41 8.63 -2.66
N TRP A 34 -7.97 7.92 -1.66
CA TRP A 34 -7.53 7.97 -0.28
C TRP A 34 -6.12 7.38 -0.06
N LEU A 35 -5.71 6.34 -0.79
CA LEU A 35 -4.34 5.80 -0.73
C LEU A 35 -3.33 6.78 -1.29
N LYS A 36 -3.66 7.47 -2.39
CA LYS A 36 -2.80 8.53 -2.97
C LYS A 36 -2.68 9.74 -2.03
N SER A 37 -3.76 10.02 -1.29
CA SER A 37 -3.75 11.01 -0.20
C SER A 37 -2.88 10.56 0.97
N LEU A 38 -2.98 9.29 1.39
CA LEU A 38 -2.12 8.71 2.43
C LEU A 38 -0.66 8.75 2.04
N GLU A 39 -0.34 8.33 0.81
CA GLU A 39 1.02 8.34 0.27
C GLU A 39 1.58 9.76 0.20
N ARG A 40 0.76 10.76 -0.15
CA ARG A 40 1.17 12.17 -0.10
C ARG A 40 1.38 12.67 1.34
N ILE A 41 0.55 12.23 2.29
CA ILE A 41 0.71 12.54 3.72
C ILE A 41 2.04 11.97 4.23
N PHE A 42 2.33 10.71 3.93
CA PHE A 42 3.57 10.04 4.32
C PHE A 42 4.81 10.57 3.57
N GLN A 43 4.73 10.87 2.28
CA GLN A 43 5.83 11.47 1.52
C GLN A 43 6.13 12.92 1.95
N SER A 44 5.15 13.66 2.47
CA SER A 44 5.40 15.02 2.98
C SER A 44 6.29 15.05 4.23
N GLU A 45 6.46 13.89 4.87
CA GLU A 45 7.32 13.67 6.04
C GLU A 45 8.75 13.24 5.64
N GLU A 46 9.11 13.20 4.36
CA GLU A 46 10.50 12.93 3.91
C GLU A 46 11.43 14.15 4.11
N ARG A 47 11.26 14.84 5.25
CA ARG A 47 12.09 15.95 5.74
C ARG A 47 12.72 15.56 7.07
N ASP A 48 13.94 15.03 6.99
CA ASP A 48 14.99 14.87 8.03
C ASP A 48 14.59 14.26 9.41
N CYS A 49 13.41 13.65 9.53
CA CYS A 49 12.97 12.96 10.74
C CYS A 49 12.33 11.61 10.42
N ARG A 50 12.25 10.73 11.41
CA ARG A 50 11.78 9.35 11.27
C ARG A 50 10.37 9.19 11.83
N ALA A 51 9.52 8.56 11.03
CA ALA A 51 8.14 8.24 11.36
C ALA A 51 8.02 7.24 12.54
N LEU A 52 6.79 6.99 12.96
CA LEU A 52 6.45 5.95 13.95
C LEU A 52 7.01 4.59 13.52
N TYR A 53 7.66 3.89 14.44
CA TYR A 53 8.42 2.65 14.21
C TYR A 53 9.68 2.78 13.34
N GLY A 54 10.08 4.00 12.95
CA GLY A 54 11.38 4.26 12.34
C GLY A 54 12.51 4.02 13.33
N GLY A 55 13.58 3.34 12.92
CA GLY A 55 14.70 3.05 13.81
C GLY A 55 15.49 4.32 14.18
N CYS A 56 15.81 4.54 15.44
CA CYS A 56 16.41 5.80 15.92
C CYS A 56 17.62 5.57 16.84
N THR A 57 18.44 6.60 17.00
CA THR A 57 19.54 6.67 17.98
C THR A 57 19.32 7.75 19.04
N LYS A 58 18.66 8.85 18.64
CA LYS A 58 18.33 10.02 19.47
C LYS A 58 16.88 10.42 19.23
N ASP A 59 16.29 11.13 20.18
CA ASP A 59 14.92 11.63 20.07
C ASP A 59 14.74 12.61 18.89
N GLU A 60 15.79 13.38 18.57
CA GLU A 60 15.83 14.30 17.42
C GLU A 60 15.76 13.59 16.07
N ASP A 61 16.09 12.28 16.02
CA ASP A 61 15.93 11.49 14.81
C ASP A 61 14.44 11.26 14.50
N CYS A 62 13.56 11.35 15.50
CA CYS A 62 12.14 11.07 15.37
C CYS A 62 11.36 12.34 15.03
N CYS A 63 10.24 12.19 14.32
CA CYS A 63 9.40 13.33 14.00
C CYS A 63 8.73 13.93 15.24
N LYS A 64 8.25 15.16 15.11
CA LYS A 64 7.56 15.88 16.20
C LYS A 64 6.43 15.02 16.78
N HIS A 65 6.32 14.95 18.12
CA HIS A 65 5.44 14.05 18.88
C HIS A 65 5.90 12.59 18.99
N LEU A 66 7.13 12.29 18.55
CA LEU A 66 7.77 11.01 18.76
C LEU A 66 9.05 11.17 19.57
N ALA A 67 9.37 10.13 20.33
CA ALA A 67 10.60 9.99 21.09
C ALA A 67 11.25 8.65 20.75
N CYS A 68 12.57 8.59 20.85
CA CYS A 68 13.34 7.40 20.56
C CYS A 68 13.29 6.43 21.74
N ARG A 69 12.52 5.35 21.60
CA ARG A 69 12.52 4.26 22.56
C ARG A 69 13.81 3.46 22.40
N ARG A 70 14.65 3.53 23.43
CA ARG A 70 15.93 2.78 23.52
C ARG A 70 15.77 1.32 23.93
N THR A 71 14.55 0.79 23.96
CA THR A 71 14.28 -0.63 24.13
C THR A 71 14.62 -1.34 22.83
N LEU A 72 15.34 -2.45 22.84
CA LEU A 72 15.66 -3.20 21.60
C LEU A 72 14.39 -3.83 21.00
N PRO A 73 14.13 -3.68 19.67
CA PRO A 73 14.87 -2.85 18.71
C PRO A 73 14.61 -1.36 18.94
N THR A 74 15.58 -0.47 18.77
CA THR A 74 15.32 0.97 19.01
C THR A 74 14.41 1.56 17.94
N TYR A 75 13.33 2.24 18.35
CA TYR A 75 12.35 2.81 17.43
C TYR A 75 11.73 4.11 17.92
N CYS A 76 11.28 4.94 16.99
CA CYS A 76 10.48 6.13 17.28
C CYS A 76 9.07 5.71 17.71
N ALA A 77 8.72 6.03 18.95
CA ALA A 77 7.39 5.80 19.51
C ALA A 77 6.72 7.15 19.79
N TRP A 78 5.40 7.17 19.94
CA TRP A 78 4.68 8.36 20.41
C TRP A 78 5.26 8.85 21.74
N ASP A 79 5.64 10.12 21.76
CA ASP A 79 6.03 10.82 22.98
C ASP A 79 4.78 11.21 23.76
N LEU A 80 4.49 10.48 24.85
CA LEU A 80 3.35 10.74 25.73
C LEU A 80 3.62 11.84 26.76
N THR A 81 4.74 12.57 26.63
CA THR A 81 5.15 13.61 27.57
C THR A 81 4.52 14.97 27.26
N PHE A 82 3.91 15.13 26.07
CA PHE A 82 3.17 16.34 25.70
C PHE A 82 1.65 16.10 25.76
N PRO A 83 0.89 16.89 26.56
CA PRO A 83 -0.57 16.83 26.61
C PRO A 83 -1.24 17.37 25.34
#